data_AF-A0A7C6WYT6-F1
#
_entry.id   AF-A0A7C6WYT6-F1
#
_cell.length_a   1.000
_cell.length_b   1.000
_cell.length_c   1.000
_cell.angle_alpha   90.00
_cell.angle_beta   90.00
_cell.angle_gamma   90.00
#
_symmetry.space_group_name_H-M   'P 1'
#
loop_
_entity.id
_entity.type
_entity.pdbx_description
1 polymer ?
#
loop_
_entity_poly.entity_id
_entity_poly.type
_entity_poly.pdbx_seq_one_letter_code
_entity_poly.pdbx_strand_id
1 'polypeptide(L)' 'MSSPIVSLAEIIRNTEISPDIYEMELQAPEITEKANPGQFLHIRCSDTVSPLLRRPISIAYADHK' A
#
# COMPACT_ATOMS: atom_id res chain seq x y z
N MET A 1 5.47 -20.53 6.68
CA MET A 1 4.75 -19.25 6.62
C MET A 1 5.77 -18.18 6.25
N SER A 2 5.54 -17.38 5.22
CA SER A 2 6.46 -16.30 4.84
C SER A 2 6.32 -15.13 5.82
N SER A 3 7.45 -14.53 6.21
CA SER A 3 7.44 -13.31 7.01
C SER A 3 6.81 -12.15 6.24
N PRO A 4 6.00 -11.30 6.89
CA PRO A 4 5.48 -10.09 6.25
C PRO A 4 6.65 -9.16 5.89
N ILE A 5 6.59 -8.56 4.71
CA ILE A 5 7.59 -7.61 4.23
C ILE A 5 7.12 -6.22 4.57
N VAL A 6 8.04 -5.42 5.09
CA VAL A 6 7.82 -4.03 5.41
C VAL A 6 8.88 -3.24 4.66
N SER A 7 8.43 -2.35 3.79
CA SER A 7 9.31 -1.47 3.01
C SER A 7 8.72 -0.07 2.95
N LEU A 8 9.58 0.93 2.71
CA LEU A 8 9.15 2.27 2.35
C LEU A 8 8.76 2.28 0.88
N ALA A 9 7.66 2.95 0.55
CA ALA A 9 7.16 3.06 -0.81
C ALA A 9 6.93 4.53 -1.14
N GLU A 10 7.36 4.95 -2.32
CA GLU A 10 7.10 6.29 -2.84
C GLU A 10 5.68 6.34 -3.41
N ILE A 11 4.95 7.44 -3.13
CA ILE A 11 3.66 7.71 -3.74
C ILE A 11 3.93 8.33 -5.11
N ILE A 12 3.67 7.56 -6.17
CA ILE A 12 3.82 8.03 -7.54
C ILE A 12 2.61 8.88 -7.94
N ARG A 13 1.42 8.48 -7.49
CA ARG A 13 0.16 9.17 -7.77
C ARG A 13 -0.84 8.95 -6.65
N ASN A 14 -1.65 9.97 -6.38
CA ASN A 14 -2.81 9.87 -5.49
C ASN A 14 -3.91 10.77 -6.05
N THR A 15 -4.91 10.20 -6.72
CA THR A 15 -5.93 10.94 -7.47
C THR A 15 -7.31 10.67 -6.89
N GLU A 16 -8.09 11.73 -6.64
CA GLU A 16 -9.50 11.59 -6.27
C GLU A 16 -10.31 11.13 -7.49
N ILE A 17 -10.96 9.97 -7.38
CA ILE A 17 -11.76 9.37 -8.46
C ILE A 17 -13.28 9.49 -8.22
N SER A 18 -13.67 9.88 -7.01
CA SER A 18 -15.04 10.14 -6.55
C SER A 18 -14.93 10.91 -5.22
N PRO A 19 -15.95 11.67 -4.78
CA PRO A 19 -15.90 12.37 -3.50
C PRO A 19 -15.38 11.49 -2.36
N ASP A 20 -14.28 11.91 -1.74
CA ASP A 20 -13.58 11.21 -0.64
C ASP A 20 -13.01 9.82 -0.98
N ILE A 21 -12.88 9.46 -2.27
CA ILE A 21 -12.32 8.19 -2.74
C ILE A 21 -11.11 8.46 -3.62
N TYR A 22 -9.96 7.92 -3.21
CA TYR A 22 -8.68 8.15 -3.87
C TYR A 22 -8.08 6.85 -4.41
N GLU A 23 -7.59 6.89 -5.64
CA GLU A 23 -6.71 5.88 -6.23
C GLU A 23 -5.25 6.28 -5.98
N MET A 24 -4.50 5.41 -5.31
CA MET A 24 -3.09 5.62 -4.97
C MET A 24 -2.21 4.59 -5.68
N GLU A 25 -1.16 5.07 -6.34
CA GLU A 25 -0.13 4.27 -6.99
C GLU A 25 1.19 4.39 -6.22
N LEU A 26 1.79 3.26 -5.89
CA LEU A 26 2.98 3.15 -5.05
C LEU A 26 4.11 2.45 -5.81
N GLN A 27 5.31 3.02 -5.76
CA GLN A 27 6.51 2.33 -6.22
C GLN A 27 7.03 1.44 -5.09
N ALA A 28 6.78 0.13 -5.19
CA ALA A 28 7.17 -0.84 -4.17
C ALA A 28 7.58 -2.21 -4.76
N PRO A 29 8.77 -2.32 -5.40
CA PRO A 29 9.17 -3.53 -6.14
C PRO A 29 9.09 -4.83 -5.32
N GLU A 30 9.61 -4.82 -4.08
CA GLU A 30 9.63 -6.00 -3.21
C GLU A 30 8.22 -6.50 -2.81
N ILE A 31 7.25 -5.59 -2.76
CA ILE A 31 5.86 -5.90 -2.43
C ILE A 31 5.16 -6.44 -3.68
N THR A 32 5.34 -5.75 -4.81
CA THR A 32 4.79 -6.14 -6.12
C THR A 32 5.18 -7.56 -6.47
N GLU A 33 6.45 -7.95 -6.35
CA GLU A 33 6.93 -9.31 -6.67
C GLU A 33 6.21 -10.43 -5.91
N LYS A 34 5.65 -10.13 -4.74
CA LYS A 34 5.05 -11.12 -3.83
C LYS A 34 3.54 -10.94 -3.67
N ALA A 35 2.96 -9.91 -4.29
CA ALA A 35 1.54 -9.63 -4.20
C ALA A 35 0.73 -10.72 -4.93
N ASN A 36 -0.31 -11.20 -4.27
CA ASN A 36 -1.30 -12.14 -4.82
C ASN A 36 -2.70 -11.54 -4.69
N PRO A 37 -3.64 -11.92 -5.58
CA PRO A 37 -5.04 -11.49 -5.49
C PRO A 37 -5.65 -11.77 -4.11
N GLY A 38 -6.40 -10.80 -3.58
CA GLY A 38 -7.03 -10.88 -2.26
C GLY A 38 -6.15 -10.44 -1.08
N GLN A 39 -4.88 -10.07 -1.32
CA GLN A 39 -4.01 -9.49 -0.30
C GLN A 39 -4.21 -7.97 -0.16
N PHE A 40 -3.70 -7.44 0.95
CA PHE A 40 -3.82 -6.03 1.32
C PHE A 40 -2.55 -5.55 2.02
N LEU A 41 -2.35 -4.22 2.02
CA LEU A 41 -1.22 -3.55 2.66
C LEU A 41 -1.64 -2.96 4.00
N HIS A 42 -0.74 -3.03 4.99
CA HIS A 42 -0.88 -2.29 6.24
C HIS A 42 -0.07 -0.97 6.18
N ILE A 43 -0.75 0.11 5.81
CA ILE A 43 -0.11 1.42 5.61
C ILE A 43 0.06 2.15 6.95
N ARG A 44 1.28 2.60 7.26
CA ARG A 44 1.55 3.50 8.39
C ARG A 44 1.44 4.94 7.89
N CYS A 45 0.58 5.74 8.52
CA CYS A 45 0.25 7.09 8.05
C CYS A 45 1.01 8.22 8.76
N SER A 46 1.90 7.90 9.69
CA SER A 46 2.62 8.87 10.53
C SER A 46 3.90 8.25 11.06
N ASP A 47 4.97 9.03 11.08
CA ASP A 47 6.25 8.63 11.68
C ASP A 47 6.25 8.75 13.21
N THR A 48 5.20 9.34 13.78
CA THR A 48 5.02 9.43 15.23
C THR A 48 4.25 8.22 15.77
N VAL A 49 3.96 8.24 17.08
CA VAL A 49 3.14 7.22 17.77
C VAL A 49 1.66 7.36 17.43
N SER A 50 1.21 8.54 17.01
CA SER A 50 -0.19 8.79 16.66
C SER A 50 -0.35 9.08 15.17
N PRO A 51 -1.28 8.40 14.47
CA PRO A 51 -2.09 7.27 14.94
C PRO A 51 -1.29 5.98 15.12
N LEU A 52 -1.62 5.21 16.16
CA LEU A 52 -0.93 3.95 16.49
C LEU A 52 -1.20 2.84 15.46
N LEU A 53 -2.43 2.81 14.93
CA LEU A 53 -2.90 1.74 14.06
C LEU A 53 -2.59 2.04 12.60
N ARG A 54 -2.14 1.01 11.88
CA ARG A 54 -1.99 1.02 10.43
C ARG A 54 -3.36 0.90 9.74
N ARG A 55 -3.45 1.38 8.51
CA ARG A 55 -4.66 1.28 7.67
C ARG A 55 -4.54 0.09 6.72
N PRO A 56 -5.44 -0.90 6.79
CA PRO A 56 -5.49 -2.00 5.84
C PRO A 56 -6.15 -1.54 4.55
N ILE A 57 -5.44 -1.62 3.42
CA ILE A 57 -5.94 -1.24 2.09
C ILE A 57 -5.66 -2.37 1.10
N SER A 58 -6.71 -2.86 0.43
CA SER A 58 -6.59 -3.93 -0.57
C SER A 58 -5.69 -3.51 -1.74
N ILE A 59 -4.93 -4.48 -2.27
CA ILE A 59 -4.16 -4.25 -3.51
C ILE A 59 -5.13 -4.36 -4.68
N ALA A 60 -5.40 -3.25 -5.37
CA ALA A 60 -6.28 -3.23 -6.53
C ALA A 60 -5.58 -3.77 -7.80
N TYR A 61 -4.30 -3.44 -7.97
CA TYR A 61 -3.47 -3.85 -9.10
C TYR A 61 -1.99 -3.87 -8.70
N ALA A 62 -1.20 -4.74 -9.32
CA ALA A 62 0.25 -4.82 -9.16
C ALA A 62 0.89 -5.00 -10.55
N ASP A 63 1.72 -4.05 -10.99
CA ASP A 63 2.45 -4.15 -12.26
C ASP A 63 3.81 -4.83 -12.04
N HIS A 64 3.99 -6.05 -12.55
CA HIS A 64 5.20 -6.86 -12.36
C HIS A 64 6.31 -6.60 -13.40
N LYS A 65 6.28 -5.47 -14.11
CA LYS A 65 7.27 -5.13 -15.13
C LYS A 65 8.63 -4.74 -14.58
#